data_AF-A0A6A4P839-F1
#
_entry.id   AF-A0A6A4P839-F1
#
_cell.length_a   1.000
_cell.length_b   1.000
_cell.length_c   1.000
_cell.angle_alpha   90.00
_cell.angle_beta   90.00
_cell.angle_gamma   90.00
#
_symmetry.space_group_name_H-M   'P 1'
#
loop_
_entity.id
_entity.type
_entity.pdbx_description
1 polymer ?
#
loop_
_entity_poly.entity_id
_entity_poly.type
_entity_poly.pdbx_seq_one_letter_code
_entity_poly.pdbx_strand_id
1 'polypeptide(L)' 'MILVDDGGGEWPMIGHAPWNGCNLADFVMPFFLFIVGMTIPLSLKRIPNKLVAAKKVLVRTIKLLFWGLLLQG' A
#
# COMPACT_ATOMS: atom_id res chain seq x y z
N MET A 1 -4.28 -9.73 5.58
CA MET A 1 -5.22 -8.58 5.58
C MET A 1 -6.25 -8.88 6.63
N ILE A 2 -6.45 -8.04 7.66
CA ILE A 2 -7.28 -8.38 8.86
C ILE A 2 -8.61 -9.06 8.49
N LEU A 3 -9.36 -8.52 7.51
CA LEU A 3 -10.61 -9.14 7.03
C LEU A 3 -10.44 -10.56 6.44
N VAL A 4 -9.39 -10.78 5.66
CA VAL A 4 -9.06 -12.09 5.04
C VAL A 4 -8.50 -13.05 6.10
N ASP A 5 -7.71 -12.53 7.04
CA ASP A 5 -7.02 -13.32 8.06
C ASP A 5 -8.01 -13.82 9.14
N ASP A 6 -8.94 -12.96 9.57
CA ASP A 6 -9.94 -13.30 10.59
C ASP A 6 -11.25 -13.86 9.99
N GLY A 7 -11.64 -13.42 8.80
CA GLY A 7 -12.89 -13.82 8.14
C GLY A 7 -12.77 -14.96 7.13
N GLY A 8 -11.55 -15.31 6.71
CA GLY A 8 -11.31 -16.32 5.68
C GLY A 8 -11.70 -17.75 6.09
N GLY A 9 -11.74 -18.04 7.39
CA GLY A 9 -12.20 -19.33 7.92
C GLY A 9 -13.70 -19.54 7.77
N GLU A 10 -14.49 -18.51 8.04
CA GLU A 10 -15.96 -18.54 7.92
C GLU A 10 -16.42 -18.41 6.47
N TRP A 11 -15.71 -17.61 5.66
CA TRP A 11 -16.00 -17.38 4.25
C TRP A 11 -14.80 -17.75 3.36
N PRO A 12 -14.72 -19.02 2.92
CA PRO A 12 -13.59 -19.52 2.12
C PRO A 12 -13.35 -18.74 0.81
N MET A 13 -14.40 -18.10 0.29
CA MET A 13 -14.36 -17.32 -0.96
C MET A 13 -13.49 -16.05 -0.85
N ILE A 14 -13.31 -15.52 0.36
CA ILE A 14 -12.46 -14.35 0.64
C ILE A 14 -11.14 -14.73 1.33
N GLY A 15 -10.93 -16.00 1.64
CA GLY A 15 -9.69 -16.51 2.23
C GLY A 15 -8.56 -16.64 1.21
N HIS A 16 -7.35 -16.90 1.69
CA HIS A 16 -6.20 -17.20 0.82
C HIS A 16 -6.38 -18.56 0.12
N ALA A 17 -6.02 -18.60 -1.16
CA ALA A 17 -6.03 -19.86 -1.89
C ALA A 17 -4.96 -20.83 -1.34
N PRO A 18 -5.20 -22.15 -1.38
CA PRO A 18 -4.16 -23.14 -1.20
C PRO A 18 -3.12 -23.04 -2.33
N TRP A 19 -1.99 -23.73 -2.17
CA TRP A 19 -0.82 -23.65 -3.08
C TRP A 19 -1.16 -23.62 -4.59
N ASN A 20 -2.13 -24.42 -5.02
CA ASN A 20 -2.70 -24.36 -6.36
C ASN A 20 -4.14 -23.81 -6.26
N GLY A 21 -4.33 -22.55 -6.65
CA GLY A 21 -5.63 -21.87 -6.62
C GLY A 21 -5.49 -20.38 -6.87
N CYS A 22 -6.62 -19.69 -6.94
CA CYS A 22 -6.67 -18.24 -7.05
C CYS A 22 -7.99 -17.72 -6.48
N ASN A 23 -7.93 -16.99 -5.37
CA ASN A 23 -9.08 -16.37 -4.72
C ASN A 23 -9.04 -14.85 -4.89
N LEU A 24 -10.16 -14.20 -4.59
CA LEU A 24 -10.29 -12.74 -4.71
C LEU A 24 -9.23 -12.00 -3.86
N ALA A 25 -8.90 -12.53 -2.68
CA ALA A 25 -7.89 -11.94 -1.79
C ALA A 25 -6.50 -11.86 -2.42
N ASP A 26 -6.14 -12.81 -3.29
CA ASP A 26 -4.80 -12.91 -3.88
C ASP A 26 -4.54 -11.77 -4.89
N PHE A 27 -5.60 -11.17 -5.44
CA PHE A 27 -5.51 -10.03 -6.34
C PHE A 27 -5.30 -8.69 -5.64
N VAL A 28 -5.65 -8.58 -4.36
CA VAL A 28 -5.62 -7.29 -3.65
C VAL A 28 -4.20 -6.73 -3.59
N MET A 29 -3.19 -7.58 -3.34
CA MET A 29 -1.79 -7.14 -3.30
C MET A 29 -1.25 -6.68 -4.68
N PRO A 30 -1.40 -7.45 -5.77
CA PRO A 30 -1.05 -6.98 -7.12
C PRO A 30 -1.73 -5.66 -7.51
N PHE A 31 -3.03 -5.51 -7.28
CA PHE A 31 -3.73 -4.26 -7.58
C PHE A 31 -3.27 -3.10 -6.70
N PHE A 32 -3.02 -3.35 -5.42
CA PHE A 32 -2.46 -2.35 -4.51
C PHE A 32 -1.10 -1.83 -5.01
N LEU A 33 -0.18 -2.72 -5.36
CA LEU A 33 1.13 -2.34 -5.91
C LEU A 33 0.99 -1.56 -7.23
N PHE A 34 0.10 -1.99 -8.11
CA PHE A 34 -0.17 -1.30 -9.38
C PHE A 34 -0.68 0.12 -9.15
N ILE A 35 -1.70 0.29 -8.30
CA ILE A 35 -2.29 1.60 -8.01
C ILE A 35 -1.26 2.52 -7.34
N VAL A 36 -0.54 2.02 -6.32
CA VAL A 36 0.53 2.79 -5.67
C VAL A 36 1.60 3.21 -6.68
N GLY A 37 2.04 2.28 -7.54
CA GLY A 37 3.01 2.56 -8.60
C GLY A 37 2.54 3.67 -9.56
N MET A 38 1.26 3.65 -9.94
CA MET A 38 0.65 4.69 -10.79
C MET A 38 0.50 6.04 -10.09
N THR A 39 0.27 6.06 -8.78
CA THR A 39 0.09 7.33 -8.04
C THR A 39 1.36 8.18 -7.97
N ILE A 40 2.54 7.55 -7.97
CA ILE A 40 3.84 8.25 -7.86
C ILE A 40 4.05 9.23 -9.03
N PRO A 41 4.07 8.80 -10.31
CA PRO A 41 4.27 9.71 -11.44
C PRO A 41 3.13 10.73 -11.56
N LEU A 42 1.88 10.35 -11.25
CA LEU A 42 0.75 11.26 -11.27
C LEU A 42 0.89 12.40 -10.24
N SER A 43 1.37 12.08 -9.04
CA SER A 43 1.59 13.06 -7.97
C SER A 43 2.73 14.03 -8.29
N LEU A 44 3.77 13.55 -8.99
CA LEU A 44 4.95 14.33 -9.34
C LEU A 44 4.77 15.17 -10.61
N LYS A 45 3.80 14.84 -11.48
CA LYS A 45 3.53 15.54 -12.74
C LYS A 45 3.31 17.05 -12.60
N ARG A 46 2.79 17.50 -11.44
CA ARG A 46 2.50 18.92 -11.17
C ARG A 46 3.70 19.72 -10.64
N ILE A 47 4.85 19.09 -10.40
CA ILE A 47 6.03 19.74 -9.81
C ILE A 47 7.12 19.84 -10.89
N PRO A 48 7.39 21.04 -11.45
CA PRO A 48 8.33 21.17 -12.56
C PRO A 48 9.79 20.95 -12.15
N ASN A 49 10.14 21.20 -10.89
CA ASN A 49 11.50 21.08 -10.39
C ASN A 49 11.70 19.78 -9.58
N LYS A 50 12.57 18.90 -10.09
CA LYS A 50 12.90 17.60 -9.48
C LYS A 50 13.48 17.72 -8.07
N LEU A 51 14.29 18.75 -7.79
CA LEU A 51 14.86 18.98 -6.45
C LEU A 51 13.79 19.37 -5.44
N VAL A 52 12.85 20.22 -5.85
CA VAL A 52 11.70 20.62 -5.02
C VAL A 52 10.79 19.43 -4.74
N ALA A 53 10.56 18.59 -5.74
CA ALA A 53 9.82 17.33 -5.58
C ALA A 53 10.49 16.39 -4.57
N ALA A 54 11.80 16.13 -4.72
CA ALA A 54 12.55 15.27 -3.83
C ALA A 54 12.54 15.79 -2.37
N LYS A 55 12.73 17.09 -2.17
CA LYS A 55 12.64 17.72 -0.84
C LYS A 55 11.25 17.55 -0.22
N LYS A 56 10.17 17.72 -0.99
CA LYS A 56 8.79 17.51 -0.51
C LYS A 56 8.56 16.06 -0.09
N VAL A 57 9.00 15.10 -0.91
CA VAL A 57 8.90 13.66 -0.60
C VAL A 57 9.67 13.35 0.68
N LEU A 58 10.94 13.77 0.78
CA LEU A 58 11.79 13.51 1.94
C LEU A 58 11.18 14.07 3.24
N VAL A 59 10.74 15.33 3.23
CA VAL A 59 10.12 15.96 4.42
C VAL A 59 8.84 15.23 4.83
N ARG A 60 8.03 14.79 3.87
CA ARG A 60 6.82 14.00 4.16
C ARG A 60 7.18 12.63 4.75
N THR A 61 8.16 11.94 4.18
CA THR A 61 8.63 10.64 4.68
C THR A 61 9.14 10.76 6.12
N ILE A 62 9.97 11.76 6.42
CA ILE A 62 10.48 11.99 7.78
C ILE A 62 9.34 12.28 8.76
N LYS A 63 8.36 13.13 8.38
CA LYS A 63 7.19 13.42 9.25
C LYS A 63 6.39 12.16 9.55
N LEU A 64 6.12 11.33 8.53
CA LEU A 64 5.36 10.10 8.71
C LEU A 64 6.12 9.07 9.56
N LEU A 65 7.43 8.92 9.35
CA LEU A 65 8.27 8.07 10.19
C LEU A 65 8.30 8.55 11.63
N PHE A 66 8.48 9.85 11.86
CA PHE A 66 8.49 10.45 13.19
C PHE A 66 7.19 10.20 13.93
N TRP A 67 6.04 10.53 13.32
CA TRP A 67 4.74 10.28 13.92
C TRP A 67 4.46 8.78 14.11
N GLY A 68 4.88 7.95 13.16
CA GLY A 68 4.77 6.50 13.27
C GLY A 68 5.50 5.96 14.49
N LEU A 69 6.78 6.29 14.66
CA LEU A 69 7.59 5.87 15.79
C LEU A 69 7.06 6.40 17.13
N LEU A 70 6.61 7.65 17.16
CA LEU A 70 6.07 8.27 18.38
C LEU A 70 4.74 7.63 18.81
N LEU A 71 3.90 7.23 17.86
CA LEU A 71 2.59 6.62 18.10
C LEU A 71 2.64 5.08 18.13
N GLN A 72 3.83 4.47 17.98
CA GLN A 72 3.97 3.01 17.86
C GLN A 72 3.65 2.23 19.14
N GLY A 73 3.41 2.93 20.27
CA GLY A 73 2.74 2.46 21.50
C GLY A 73 2.83 0.96 21.78
#